data_AF-A0A1C6TA48-F1
#
_entry.id   AF-A0A1C6TA48-F1
#
_cell.length_a   1.000
_cell.length_b   1.000
_cell.length_c   1.000
_cell.angle_alpha   90.00
_cell.angle_beta   90.00
_cell.angle_gamma   90.00
#
_symmetry.space_group_name_H-M   'P 1'
#
loop_
_entity.id
_entity.type
_entity.pdbx_description
1 polymer ?
#
loop_
_entity_poly.entity_id
_entity_poly.type
_entity_poly.pdbx_seq_one_letter_code
_entity_poly.pdbx_strand_id
1 'polypeptide(L)'
;MSRRASRSLVTLLLVPVLAGCSIGDVRRRPPVAPTPSAGVATAALAPTPAAFDEVRRVRIAVGERYDQPHVEFTDAQHGYALFAACDGRPPDPACPALLYGTADGGRSWRNLRHPRPSATNQQLYTAPNLLVLLSEPHGWYTSTDGGATFTHSRSVPPAWVGAQGRFQVVEGTGKVAEWDGRRLRPLVTQPDVLGINTVASRDERIVVAGVHEGRPSAAMSPDGGRRWFRLAVSPPDGEVSVLRAVIDVTGEAWLIGERLDRMSFPALWRQGGQGWKLVDPENRPERISSMLPVGMGMVVVTGAGGAGMVTNDRYHRMAWPLAQEDYLTMLTDSTLFARGLGHVVLANGFPFGEPRWIRVVIDQD
;
A
#
# COMPACT_ATOMS: atom_id res chain seq x y z
N MET A 1 -10.07 -28.19 -59.95
CA MET A 1 -9.87 -26.73 -59.97
C MET A 1 -9.51 -26.28 -58.56
N SER A 2 -8.42 -25.51 -58.45
CA SER A 2 -7.64 -25.20 -57.25
C SER A 2 -8.23 -24.09 -56.38
N ARG A 3 -8.03 -24.16 -55.06
CA ARG A 3 -7.76 -22.97 -54.23
C ARG A 3 -6.67 -23.25 -53.19
N ARG A 4 -5.59 -22.48 -53.27
CA ARG A 4 -4.45 -22.41 -52.33
C ARG A 4 -4.42 -21.01 -51.70
N ALA A 5 -4.12 -21.01 -50.40
CA ALA A 5 -3.47 -20.04 -49.52
C ALA A 5 -3.30 -18.56 -49.93
N SER A 6 -3.57 -17.67 -48.97
CA SER A 6 -2.89 -16.37 -48.83
C SER A 6 -2.59 -16.08 -47.35
N ARG A 7 -1.33 -15.71 -47.08
CA ARG A 7 -0.75 -15.25 -45.81
C ARG A 7 -0.89 -13.72 -45.75
N SER A 8 -1.21 -13.14 -44.59
CA SER A 8 -1.08 -11.69 -44.35
C SER A 8 0.07 -11.38 -43.40
N LEU A 9 1.01 -10.56 -43.89
CA LEU A 9 2.04 -9.84 -43.13
C LEU A 9 1.41 -8.71 -42.31
N VAL A 10 1.95 -8.45 -41.12
CA VAL A 10 1.72 -7.21 -40.36
C VAL A 10 3.07 -6.49 -40.22
N THR A 11 3.08 -5.23 -40.65
CA THR A 11 4.24 -4.36 -40.82
C THR A 11 4.49 -3.52 -39.57
N LEU A 12 5.75 -3.47 -39.14
CA LEU A 12 6.32 -2.57 -38.13
C LEU A 12 6.34 -1.12 -38.65
N LEU A 13 6.10 -0.12 -37.79
CA LEU A 13 6.51 1.26 -38.06
C LEU A 13 6.99 1.98 -36.79
N LEU A 14 8.21 2.51 -36.90
CA LEU A 14 9.02 3.21 -35.90
C LEU A 14 8.86 4.73 -36.03
N VAL A 15 9.14 5.40 -34.90
CA VAL A 15 9.06 6.83 -34.52
C VAL A 15 9.99 7.76 -35.34
N PRO A 16 9.77 9.09 -35.30
CA PRO A 16 10.91 9.98 -35.00
C PRO A 16 10.66 11.03 -33.91
N VAL A 17 11.76 11.36 -33.22
CA VAL A 17 11.98 12.34 -32.15
C VAL A 17 12.30 13.73 -32.72
N LEU A 18 11.88 14.82 -32.07
CA LEU A 18 12.56 16.14 -32.08
C LEU A 18 12.48 16.86 -30.71
N ALA A 19 13.63 17.33 -30.22
CA ALA A 19 13.87 18.28 -29.12
C ALA A 19 13.62 19.74 -29.59
N GLY A 20 13.56 20.85 -28.81
CA GLY A 20 13.79 21.19 -27.40
C GLY A 20 13.68 22.73 -27.20
N CYS A 21 13.87 23.18 -25.93
CA CYS A 21 14.25 24.53 -25.42
C CYS A 21 13.22 25.67 -25.19
N SER A 22 12.99 25.93 -23.88
CA SER A 22 13.12 27.19 -23.08
C SER A 22 12.64 28.55 -23.62
N ILE A 23 11.85 29.27 -22.79
CA ILE A 23 11.92 30.73 -22.51
C ILE A 23 11.38 30.95 -21.09
N GLY A 24 12.16 31.60 -20.22
CA GLY A 24 11.63 32.41 -19.12
C GLY A 24 11.64 33.88 -19.54
N ASP A 25 10.67 34.68 -19.06
CA ASP A 25 10.94 36.09 -18.76
C ASP A 25 9.94 36.69 -17.76
N VAL A 26 10.49 37.59 -16.97
CA VAL A 26 9.99 38.39 -15.88
C VAL A 26 9.20 39.59 -16.42
N ARG A 27 7.96 39.81 -15.97
CA ARG A 27 7.32 41.13 -15.98
C ARG A 27 6.59 41.42 -14.65
N ARG A 28 7.20 42.35 -13.90
CA ARG A 28 6.74 43.24 -12.80
C ARG A 28 5.39 42.96 -12.12
N ARG A 29 5.45 42.85 -10.79
CA ARG A 29 4.31 42.92 -9.85
C ARG A 29 3.61 44.30 -9.92
N PRO A 30 2.27 44.37 -9.94
CA PRO A 30 1.52 45.57 -9.58
C PRO A 30 1.66 45.85 -8.07
N PRO A 31 1.61 47.12 -7.62
CA PRO A 31 1.62 47.43 -6.19
C PRO A 31 0.37 46.87 -5.51
N VAL A 32 0.58 46.02 -4.51
CA VAL A 32 -0.47 45.47 -3.65
C VAL A 32 -0.88 46.55 -2.65
N ALA A 33 -2.16 46.92 -2.66
CA ALA A 33 -2.76 47.71 -1.59
C ALA A 33 -2.72 46.91 -0.27
N PRO A 34 -2.42 47.54 0.88
CA PRO A 34 -2.34 46.81 2.15
C PRO A 34 -3.73 46.29 2.52
N THR A 35 -3.89 44.96 2.48
CA THR A 35 -5.07 44.28 3.04
C THR A 35 -4.81 44.04 4.54
N PRO A 36 -5.79 44.27 5.43
CA PRO A 36 -5.56 44.28 6.87
C PRO A 36 -5.10 42.92 7.40
N SER A 37 -4.17 42.95 8.35
CA SER A 37 -3.65 41.79 9.06
C SER A 37 -4.77 40.90 9.59
N ALA A 38 -4.93 39.71 9.00
CA ALA A 38 -5.64 38.63 9.63
C ALA A 38 -4.86 38.21 10.88
N GLY A 39 -5.55 38.19 12.02
CA GLY A 39 -4.97 37.84 13.31
C GLY A 39 -4.25 36.50 13.25
N VAL A 40 -3.09 36.43 13.90
CA VAL A 40 -2.31 35.22 14.08
C VAL A 40 -3.17 34.22 14.84
N ALA A 41 -3.80 33.29 14.13
CA ALA A 41 -4.35 32.10 14.74
C ALA A 41 -3.18 31.36 15.39
N THR A 42 -3.20 31.28 16.72
CA THR A 42 -2.22 30.54 17.50
C THR A 42 -2.34 29.08 17.11
N ALA A 43 -1.48 28.61 16.20
CA ALA A 43 -1.38 27.20 15.87
C ALA A 43 -0.99 26.46 17.16
N ALA A 44 -1.89 25.63 17.68
CA ALA A 44 -1.57 24.77 18.81
C ALA A 44 -0.32 23.95 18.46
N LEU A 45 0.70 24.03 19.31
CA LEU A 45 1.96 23.29 19.13
C LEU A 45 1.65 21.80 18.97
N ALA A 46 2.21 21.18 17.93
CA ALA A 46 2.09 19.75 17.74
C ALA A 46 2.68 19.03 18.98
N PRO A 47 2.04 17.95 19.47
CA PRO A 47 2.61 17.18 20.57
C PRO A 47 3.97 16.63 20.14
N THR A 48 4.96 16.73 21.03
CA THR A 48 6.26 16.10 20.81
C THR A 48 6.06 14.59 20.70
N PRO A 49 6.58 13.92 19.65
CA PRO A 49 6.50 12.47 19.55
C PRO A 49 7.12 11.80 20.79
N ALA A 50 6.46 10.78 21.29
CA ALA A 50 6.98 9.92 22.34
C ALA A 50 8.27 9.24 21.88
N ALA A 51 9.06 8.75 22.84
CA ALA A 51 10.20 7.90 22.53
C ALA A 51 9.73 6.52 22.08
N PHE A 52 10.58 5.80 21.38
CA PHE A 52 10.41 4.36 21.16
C PHE A 52 10.70 3.60 22.45
N ASP A 53 9.93 2.55 22.72
CA ASP A 53 10.19 1.62 23.83
C ASP A 53 11.44 0.76 23.57
N GLU A 54 11.75 0.51 22.29
CA GLU A 54 12.92 -0.25 21.86
C GLU A 54 13.44 0.28 20.52
N VAL A 55 14.75 0.42 20.39
CA VAL A 55 15.42 0.69 19.11
C VAL A 55 16.34 -0.48 18.79
N ARG A 56 16.00 -1.22 17.74
CA ARG A 56 16.77 -2.34 17.19
C ARG A 56 17.62 -1.82 16.04
N ARG A 57 18.85 -1.42 16.36
CA ARG A 57 19.83 -1.00 15.37
C ARG A 57 20.79 -2.14 15.07
N VAL A 58 20.88 -2.51 13.82
CA VAL A 58 21.84 -3.51 13.33
C VAL A 58 22.71 -2.87 12.26
N ARG A 59 23.99 -3.22 12.24
CA ARG A 59 24.88 -2.95 11.11
C ARG A 59 25.03 -4.20 10.29
N ILE A 60 24.89 -4.07 8.98
CA ILE A 60 25.10 -5.16 8.04
C ILE A 60 26.21 -4.73 7.09
N ALA A 61 27.17 -5.64 6.88
CA ALA A 61 28.26 -5.47 5.93
C ALA A 61 27.76 -5.49 4.48
N VAL A 62 27.11 -4.40 4.08
CA VAL A 62 26.64 -4.11 2.73
C VAL A 62 27.43 -2.90 2.26
N GLY A 63 28.14 -3.02 1.13
CA GLY A 63 28.95 -1.90 0.65
C GLY A 63 28.10 -0.69 0.26
N GLU A 64 28.67 0.51 0.39
CA GLU A 64 28.03 1.82 0.16
C GLU A 64 27.34 1.99 -1.21
N ARG A 65 27.62 1.11 -2.19
CA ARG A 65 26.99 1.14 -3.51
C ARG A 65 25.49 0.81 -3.49
N TYR A 66 24.98 0.15 -2.45
CA TYR A 66 23.58 -0.26 -2.40
C TYR A 66 22.68 0.86 -1.87
N ASP A 67 21.50 0.99 -2.46
CA ASP A 67 20.48 1.90 -1.98
C ASP A 67 19.95 1.45 -0.59
N GLN A 68 19.18 2.32 0.07
CA GLN A 68 18.49 1.95 1.31
C GLN A 68 17.61 0.71 1.08
N PRO A 69 17.58 -0.24 2.05
CA PRO A 69 16.85 -1.47 1.85
C PRO A 69 15.34 -1.25 1.81
N HIS A 70 14.67 -1.97 0.91
CA HIS A 70 13.24 -2.19 1.01
C HIS A 70 12.97 -3.27 2.04
N VAL A 71 12.22 -2.94 3.10
CA VAL A 71 11.95 -3.83 4.23
C VAL A 71 10.47 -4.17 4.30
N GLU A 72 10.15 -5.44 4.49
CA GLU A 72 8.80 -5.98 4.64
C GLU A 72 8.76 -6.96 5.82
N PHE A 73 7.69 -6.93 6.61
CA PHE A 73 7.43 -7.87 7.71
C PHE A 73 6.14 -8.66 7.46
N THR A 74 6.12 -9.95 7.85
CA THR A 74 4.90 -10.76 7.82
C THR A 74 4.10 -10.66 9.13
N ASP A 75 4.85 -10.50 10.22
CA ASP A 75 4.42 -10.40 11.61
C ASP A 75 5.49 -9.65 12.43
N ALA A 76 5.33 -9.51 13.74
CA ALA A 76 6.27 -8.77 14.59
C ALA A 76 7.68 -9.38 14.69
N GLN A 77 7.89 -10.63 14.26
CA GLN A 77 9.16 -11.36 14.39
C GLN A 77 9.84 -11.62 13.05
N HIS A 78 9.07 -11.93 12.01
CA HIS A 78 9.61 -12.35 10.72
C HIS A 78 9.55 -11.23 9.69
N GLY A 79 10.70 -10.95 9.08
CA GLY A 79 10.82 -9.90 8.07
C GLY A 79 11.98 -10.13 7.13
N TYR A 80 11.98 -9.39 6.03
CA TYR A 80 12.95 -9.48 4.96
C TYR A 80 13.38 -8.08 4.52
N ALA A 81 14.65 -7.97 4.11
CA ALA A 81 15.23 -6.74 3.60
C ALA A 81 15.91 -7.03 2.27
N LEU A 82 15.53 -6.26 1.24
CA LEU A 82 16.12 -6.30 -0.08
C LEU A 82 16.95 -5.03 -0.29
N PHE A 83 18.25 -5.20 -0.44
CA PHE A 83 19.15 -4.16 -0.91
C PHE A 83 19.30 -4.31 -2.41
N ALA A 84 19.04 -3.27 -3.18
CA ALA A 84 19.30 -3.23 -4.62
C ALA A 84 20.16 -2.00 -4.93
N ALA A 85 20.92 -2.04 -6.02
CA ALA A 85 21.68 -0.91 -6.51
C ALA A 85 21.53 -0.82 -8.02
N CYS A 86 21.09 0.33 -8.54
CA CYS A 86 21.13 0.60 -9.98
C CYS A 86 22.06 1.77 -10.33
N ASP A 87 22.94 2.18 -9.41
CA ASP A 87 23.95 3.25 -9.56
C ASP A 87 23.40 4.56 -10.18
N GLY A 88 22.12 4.88 -9.95
CA GLY A 88 21.45 6.05 -10.53
C GLY A 88 21.35 6.05 -12.06
N ARG A 89 21.60 4.92 -12.72
CA ARG A 89 21.52 4.76 -14.18
C ARG A 89 20.13 4.24 -14.58
N PRO A 90 19.63 4.55 -15.79
CA PRO A 90 18.44 3.89 -16.31
C PRO A 90 18.62 2.36 -16.21
N PRO A 91 17.54 1.60 -15.96
CA PRO A 91 17.59 0.20 -15.52
C PRO A 91 18.67 -0.60 -16.26
N ASP A 92 19.83 -0.76 -15.62
CA ASP A 92 20.93 -1.55 -16.17
C ASP A 92 20.51 -3.03 -16.06
N PRO A 93 20.71 -3.87 -17.08
CA PRO A 93 20.44 -5.30 -17.00
C PRO A 93 21.13 -6.01 -15.82
N ALA A 94 22.08 -5.36 -15.14
CA ALA A 94 22.89 -5.97 -14.09
C ALA A 94 22.74 -5.39 -12.67
N CYS A 95 21.67 -4.67 -12.29
CA CYS A 95 21.55 -4.11 -10.93
C CYS A 95 21.72 -5.19 -9.83
N PRO A 96 22.79 -5.15 -9.01
CA PRO A 96 23.03 -6.16 -7.98
C PRO A 96 22.01 -6.02 -6.85
N ALA A 97 21.68 -7.15 -6.20
CA ALA A 97 20.90 -7.18 -4.98
C ALA A 97 21.40 -8.18 -3.95
N LEU A 98 21.13 -7.86 -2.69
CA LEU A 98 21.34 -8.71 -1.53
C LEU A 98 20.02 -8.88 -0.78
N LEU A 99 19.79 -10.09 -0.27
CA LEU A 99 18.61 -10.42 0.50
C LEU A 99 19.02 -10.78 1.93
N TYR A 100 18.30 -10.25 2.90
CA TYR A 100 18.44 -10.60 4.30
C TYR A 100 17.08 -10.98 4.90
N GLY A 101 17.10 -11.84 5.91
CA GLY A 101 15.92 -12.23 6.67
C GLY A 101 16.17 -12.11 8.17
N THR A 102 15.10 -11.82 8.91
CA THR A 102 15.05 -11.83 10.37
C THR A 102 13.93 -12.73 10.87
N ALA A 103 14.13 -13.33 12.03
CA ALA A 103 13.13 -14.14 12.74
C ALA A 103 12.98 -13.71 14.21
N ASP A 104 13.56 -12.56 14.59
CA ASP A 104 13.58 -12.02 15.94
C ASP A 104 13.14 -10.55 16.00
N GLY A 105 12.38 -10.13 14.99
CA GLY A 105 11.83 -8.79 14.85
C GLY A 105 12.88 -7.75 14.47
N GLY A 106 13.92 -8.16 13.74
CA GLY A 106 14.97 -7.28 13.25
C GLY A 106 16.08 -6.99 14.26
N ARG A 107 16.24 -7.81 15.32
CA ARG A 107 17.40 -7.72 16.23
C ARG A 107 18.64 -8.30 15.59
N SER A 108 18.48 -9.34 14.79
CA SER A 108 19.52 -9.92 13.95
C SER A 108 19.00 -10.17 12.54
N TRP A 109 19.93 -10.11 11.59
CA TRP A 109 19.64 -10.30 10.17
C TRP A 109 20.64 -11.27 9.58
N ARG A 110 20.13 -12.29 8.90
CA ARG A 110 20.92 -13.31 8.22
C ARG A 110 20.90 -13.07 6.73
N ASN A 111 22.08 -13.08 6.10
CA ASN A 111 22.18 -13.07 4.64
C ASN A 111 21.52 -14.34 4.08
N LEU A 112 20.57 -14.15 3.15
CA LEU A 112 19.89 -15.23 2.44
C LEU A 112 20.44 -15.32 1.02
N ARG A 113 20.51 -16.54 0.49
CA ARG A 113 20.94 -16.73 -0.90
C ARG A 113 19.89 -16.17 -1.85
N HIS A 114 20.19 -15.02 -2.45
CA HIS A 114 19.33 -14.45 -3.49
C HIS A 114 19.35 -15.34 -4.75
N PRO A 115 18.19 -15.84 -5.24
CA PRO A 115 18.15 -16.80 -6.36
C PRO A 115 18.58 -16.17 -7.70
N ARG A 116 18.36 -14.85 -7.84
CA ARG A 116 18.81 -14.06 -9.00
C ARG A 116 19.36 -12.69 -8.57
N PRO A 117 20.61 -12.58 -8.09
CA PRO A 117 21.15 -11.38 -7.45
C PRO A 117 21.44 -10.22 -8.42
N SER A 118 21.08 -10.35 -9.71
CA SER A 118 21.33 -9.34 -10.73
C SER A 118 20.16 -9.35 -11.71
N ALA A 119 19.45 -8.24 -11.76
CA ALA A 119 18.22 -8.06 -12.52
C ALA A 119 17.89 -6.57 -12.67
N THR A 120 17.18 -6.22 -13.74
CA THR A 120 16.85 -4.83 -14.11
C THR A 120 15.90 -4.16 -13.13
N ASN A 121 15.00 -4.94 -12.53
CA ASN A 121 14.07 -4.49 -11.50
C ASN A 121 13.94 -5.59 -10.46
N GLN A 122 14.07 -5.24 -9.19
CA GLN A 122 14.00 -6.19 -8.08
C GLN A 122 12.96 -5.70 -7.07
N GLN A 123 11.98 -6.54 -6.81
CA GLN A 123 10.91 -6.26 -5.85
C GLN A 123 10.79 -7.39 -4.85
N LEU A 124 10.50 -7.03 -3.61
CA LEU A 124 10.31 -7.92 -2.48
C LEU A 124 8.86 -7.81 -2.01
N TYR A 125 8.20 -8.96 -1.86
CA TYR A 125 6.91 -9.08 -1.21
C TYR A 125 6.93 -10.21 -0.20
N THR A 126 6.03 -10.12 0.77
CA THR A 126 5.92 -11.13 1.81
C THR A 126 4.48 -11.33 2.24
N ALA A 127 4.17 -12.55 2.68
CA ALA A 127 2.90 -12.95 3.28
C ALA A 127 3.18 -14.09 4.28
N PRO A 128 2.21 -14.51 5.12
CA PRO A 128 2.44 -15.61 6.04
C PRO A 128 3.01 -16.85 5.34
N ASN A 129 4.19 -17.29 5.81
CA ASN A 129 4.94 -18.43 5.26
C ASN A 129 5.30 -18.31 3.76
N LEU A 130 5.38 -17.10 3.21
CA LEU A 130 5.70 -16.88 1.80
C LEU A 130 6.58 -15.65 1.61
N LEU A 131 7.77 -15.87 1.06
CA LEU A 131 8.67 -14.84 0.54
C LEU A 131 8.59 -14.85 -0.99
N VAL A 132 8.38 -13.68 -1.60
CA VAL A 132 8.28 -13.52 -3.06
C VAL A 132 9.28 -12.47 -3.53
N LEU A 133 10.05 -12.83 -4.56
CA LEU A 133 10.89 -11.89 -5.30
C LEU A 133 10.42 -11.83 -6.75
N LEU A 134 10.32 -10.62 -7.27
CA LEU A 134 10.22 -10.38 -8.70
C LEU A 134 11.57 -9.82 -9.16
N SER A 135 12.25 -10.55 -10.06
CA SER A 135 13.53 -10.13 -10.64
C SER A 135 13.37 -10.03 -12.14
N GLU A 136 13.01 -8.86 -12.67
CA GLU A 136 12.77 -8.68 -14.10
C GLU A 136 14.09 -8.59 -14.89
N PRO A 137 14.15 -9.14 -16.12
CA PRO A 137 13.09 -9.85 -16.85
C PRO A 137 13.03 -11.36 -16.54
N HIS A 138 13.74 -11.82 -15.52
CA HIS A 138 13.93 -13.24 -15.24
C HIS A 138 12.69 -13.91 -14.65
N GLY A 139 11.79 -13.17 -14.02
CA GLY A 139 10.51 -13.66 -13.51
C GLY A 139 10.45 -13.70 -11.99
N TRP A 140 9.61 -14.59 -11.48
CA TRP A 140 9.24 -14.69 -10.07
C TRP A 140 9.99 -15.81 -9.38
N TYR A 141 10.35 -15.59 -8.11
CA TYR A 141 10.96 -16.57 -7.23
C TYR A 141 10.18 -16.60 -5.91
N THR A 142 9.79 -17.79 -5.48
CA THR A 142 8.99 -17.97 -4.25
C THR A 142 9.66 -18.94 -3.30
N SER A 143 9.62 -18.62 -2.01
CA SER A 143 10.09 -19.47 -0.93
C SER A 143 9.00 -19.61 0.11
N THR A 144 8.81 -20.84 0.60
CA THR A 144 7.91 -21.17 1.72
C THR A 144 8.67 -21.67 2.95
N ASP A 145 10.00 -21.53 2.95
CA ASP A 145 10.93 -22.04 3.97
C ASP A 145 11.86 -20.94 4.51
N GLY A 146 11.38 -19.69 4.50
CA GLY A 146 12.13 -18.54 5.03
C GLY A 146 13.33 -18.13 4.18
N GLY A 147 13.28 -18.39 2.87
CA GLY A 147 14.32 -18.07 1.90
C GLY A 147 15.47 -19.08 1.83
N ALA A 148 15.28 -20.31 2.33
CA ALA A 148 16.29 -21.36 2.21
C ALA A 148 16.33 -21.95 0.80
N THR A 149 15.16 -22.15 0.18
CA THR A 149 15.01 -22.58 -1.21
C THR A 149 14.00 -21.73 -1.96
N PHE A 150 14.18 -21.63 -3.28
CA PHE A 150 13.30 -20.84 -4.15
C PHE A 150 12.82 -21.65 -5.36
N THR A 151 11.54 -21.51 -5.67
CA THR A 151 10.92 -22.02 -6.90
C THR A 151 10.76 -20.88 -7.90
N HIS A 152 11.23 -21.08 -9.13
CA HIS A 152 11.14 -20.10 -10.23
C HIS A 152 9.86 -20.26 -11.05
N SER A 153 9.24 -19.15 -11.45
CA SER A 153 8.15 -19.12 -12.43
C SER A 153 8.22 -17.89 -13.33
N ARG A 154 7.77 -18.03 -14.58
CA ARG A 154 7.70 -16.90 -15.54
C ARG A 154 6.47 -16.02 -15.34
N SER A 155 5.39 -16.61 -14.82
CA SER A 155 4.15 -15.92 -14.49
C SER A 155 4.04 -15.72 -12.98
N VAL A 156 3.09 -14.88 -12.58
CA VAL A 156 2.73 -14.68 -11.17
C VAL A 156 2.49 -16.03 -10.48
N PRO A 157 3.17 -16.34 -9.37
CA PRO A 157 3.04 -17.62 -8.68
C PRO A 157 1.64 -17.81 -8.08
N PRO A 158 1.01 -18.99 -8.21
CA PRO A 158 -0.26 -19.31 -7.55
C PRO A 158 -0.28 -19.03 -6.05
N ALA A 159 0.82 -19.33 -5.35
CA ALA A 159 0.95 -19.07 -3.92
C ALA A 159 0.85 -17.56 -3.59
N TRP A 160 1.44 -16.70 -4.44
CA TRP A 160 1.35 -15.26 -4.28
C TRP A 160 -0.06 -14.75 -4.56
N VAL A 161 -0.72 -15.28 -5.60
CA VAL A 161 -2.13 -14.97 -5.86
C VAL A 161 -2.99 -15.33 -4.66
N GLY A 162 -2.86 -16.55 -4.12
CA GLY A 162 -3.61 -16.97 -2.93
C GLY A 162 -3.36 -16.11 -1.69
N ALA A 163 -2.13 -15.60 -1.53
CA ALA A 163 -1.75 -14.75 -0.40
C ALA A 163 -2.38 -13.35 -0.43
N GLN A 164 -2.82 -12.86 -1.60
CA GLN A 164 -3.51 -11.58 -1.73
C GLN A 164 -4.96 -11.60 -1.21
N GLY A 165 -5.46 -12.78 -0.82
CA GLY A 165 -6.77 -12.96 -0.22
C GLY A 165 -7.64 -13.92 -1.01
N ARG A 166 -8.67 -14.46 -0.33
CA ARG A 166 -9.61 -15.42 -0.93
C ARG A 166 -10.45 -14.81 -2.04
N PHE A 167 -10.82 -13.53 -1.95
CA PHE A 167 -11.59 -12.85 -2.98
C PHE A 167 -10.76 -11.73 -3.60
N GLN A 168 -10.76 -11.65 -4.92
CA GLN A 168 -9.90 -10.73 -5.69
C GLN A 168 -10.64 -10.13 -6.87
N VAL A 169 -10.19 -8.95 -7.30
CA VAL A 169 -10.63 -8.33 -8.56
C VAL A 169 -9.80 -8.91 -9.70
N VAL A 170 -10.46 -9.42 -10.74
CA VAL A 170 -9.81 -9.88 -11.97
C VAL A 170 -9.68 -8.69 -12.91
N GLU A 171 -8.51 -8.03 -12.91
CA GLU A 171 -8.24 -6.77 -13.63
C GLU A 171 -8.76 -6.76 -15.07
N GLY A 172 -8.47 -7.79 -15.86
CA GLY A 172 -8.88 -7.86 -17.27
C GLY A 172 -10.40 -7.93 -17.51
N THR A 173 -11.19 -8.17 -16.47
CA THR A 173 -12.67 -8.25 -16.59
C THR A 173 -13.41 -7.30 -15.65
N GLY A 174 -12.72 -6.71 -14.66
CA GLY A 174 -13.34 -5.94 -13.58
C GLY A 174 -14.30 -6.76 -12.70
N LYS A 175 -14.24 -8.10 -12.74
CA LYS A 175 -15.13 -8.99 -11.97
C LYS A 175 -14.47 -9.46 -10.69
N VAL A 176 -15.29 -9.92 -9.74
CA VAL A 176 -14.82 -10.53 -8.50
C VAL A 176 -14.73 -12.05 -8.66
N ALA A 177 -13.61 -12.62 -8.24
CA ALA A 177 -13.36 -14.05 -8.25
C ALA A 177 -12.93 -14.54 -6.87
N GLU A 178 -13.20 -15.82 -6.62
CA GLU A 178 -12.73 -16.56 -5.46
C GLU A 178 -11.51 -17.39 -5.83
N TRP A 179 -10.48 -17.37 -4.99
CA TRP A 179 -9.35 -18.26 -5.04
C TRP A 179 -9.74 -19.66 -4.54
N ASP A 180 -9.72 -20.66 -5.42
CA ASP A 180 -10.09 -22.05 -5.10
C ASP A 180 -8.91 -22.90 -4.58
N GLY A 181 -7.77 -22.27 -4.29
CA GLY A 181 -6.51 -22.94 -3.97
C GLY A 181 -5.58 -23.15 -5.18
N ARG A 182 -6.10 -22.99 -6.41
CA ARG A 182 -5.33 -23.18 -7.65
C ARG A 182 -5.47 -22.03 -8.63
N ARG A 183 -6.65 -21.44 -8.75
CA ARG A 183 -6.96 -20.35 -9.68
C ARG A 183 -8.06 -19.45 -9.13
N LEU A 184 -8.17 -18.27 -9.71
CA LEU A 184 -9.32 -17.39 -9.52
C LEU A 184 -10.51 -17.92 -10.34
N ARG A 185 -11.57 -18.30 -9.64
CA ARG A 185 -12.86 -18.70 -10.23
C ARG A 185 -13.84 -17.54 -10.08
N PRO A 186 -14.39 -16.98 -11.17
CA PRO A 186 -15.42 -15.95 -11.07
C PRO A 186 -16.57 -16.38 -10.17
N LEU A 187 -17.05 -15.47 -9.33
CA LEU A 187 -18.24 -15.72 -8.51
C LEU A 187 -19.46 -15.90 -9.39
N VAL A 188 -20.37 -16.80 -8.99
CA VAL A 188 -21.62 -17.08 -9.70
C VAL A 188 -22.49 -15.82 -9.77
N THR A 189 -22.60 -15.11 -8.65
CA THR A 189 -23.27 -13.82 -8.57
C THR A 189 -22.23 -12.73 -8.50
N GLN A 190 -22.28 -11.75 -9.41
CA GLN A 190 -21.40 -10.59 -9.40
C GLN A 190 -22.08 -9.40 -8.71
N PRO A 191 -21.33 -8.54 -8.01
CA PRO A 191 -21.86 -7.28 -7.48
C PRO A 191 -22.24 -6.33 -8.62
N ASP A 192 -23.36 -5.62 -8.46
CA ASP A 192 -23.73 -4.48 -9.31
C ASP A 192 -22.94 -3.23 -8.89
N VAL A 193 -21.64 -3.24 -9.16
CA VAL A 193 -20.70 -2.14 -8.89
C VAL A 193 -19.92 -1.88 -10.17
N LEU A 194 -19.90 -0.63 -10.62
CA LEU A 194 -19.15 -0.23 -11.82
C LEU A 194 -17.74 0.20 -11.41
N GLY A 195 -16.78 -0.06 -12.31
CA GLY A 195 -15.38 0.35 -12.09
C GLY A 195 -14.76 -0.25 -10.83
N ILE A 196 -15.07 -1.53 -10.55
CA ILE A 196 -14.52 -2.24 -9.38
C ILE A 196 -13.01 -2.19 -9.42
N ASN A 197 -12.41 -1.66 -8.36
CA ASN A 197 -10.96 -1.54 -8.22
C ASN A 197 -10.44 -2.14 -6.91
N THR A 198 -11.31 -2.41 -5.93
CA THR A 198 -10.91 -3.05 -4.67
C THR A 198 -11.94 -4.07 -4.20
N VAL A 199 -11.43 -5.14 -3.58
CA VAL A 199 -12.22 -6.07 -2.77
C VAL A 199 -11.51 -6.28 -1.44
N ALA A 200 -12.29 -6.36 -0.37
CA ALA A 200 -11.82 -6.75 0.95
C ALA A 200 -12.69 -7.89 1.47
N SER A 201 -12.09 -8.83 2.19
CA SER A 201 -12.82 -9.95 2.77
C SER A 201 -12.28 -10.34 4.14
N ARG A 202 -13.18 -10.73 5.02
CA ARG A 202 -12.89 -11.37 6.30
C ARG A 202 -13.97 -12.41 6.54
N ASP A 203 -13.56 -13.64 6.77
CA ASP A 203 -14.45 -14.80 6.81
C ASP A 203 -15.31 -14.88 5.52
N GLU A 204 -16.63 -14.97 5.65
CA GLU A 204 -17.58 -14.97 4.52
C GLU A 204 -18.05 -13.56 4.12
N ARG A 205 -17.65 -12.52 4.86
CA ARG A 205 -18.01 -11.14 4.55
C ARG A 205 -17.08 -10.59 3.48
N ILE A 206 -17.66 -10.05 2.41
CA ILE A 206 -16.97 -9.42 1.29
C ILE A 206 -17.48 -7.99 1.11
N VAL A 207 -16.56 -7.06 0.89
CA VAL A 207 -16.84 -5.70 0.47
C VAL A 207 -16.17 -5.46 -0.87
N VAL A 208 -16.94 -4.96 -1.83
CA VAL A 208 -16.45 -4.60 -3.16
C VAL A 208 -16.69 -3.12 -3.36
N ALA A 209 -15.68 -2.43 -3.88
CA ALA A 209 -15.69 -1.00 -4.08
C ALA A 209 -15.12 -0.64 -5.44
N GLY A 210 -15.70 0.39 -6.05
CA GLY A 210 -15.35 0.87 -7.38
C GLY A 210 -15.61 2.36 -7.53
N VAL A 211 -14.97 2.94 -8.54
CA VAL A 211 -15.21 4.32 -8.98
C VAL A 211 -15.56 4.31 -10.46
N HIS A 212 -16.64 5.00 -10.82
CA HIS A 212 -17.00 5.23 -12.21
C HIS A 212 -17.34 6.71 -12.38
N GLU A 213 -16.65 7.39 -13.31
CA GLU A 213 -16.82 8.84 -13.56
C GLU A 213 -16.72 9.69 -12.27
N GLY A 214 -15.71 9.38 -11.43
CA GLY A 214 -15.47 10.08 -10.16
C GLY A 214 -16.47 9.74 -9.04
N ARG A 215 -17.49 8.91 -9.32
CA ARG A 215 -18.54 8.55 -8.36
C ARG A 215 -18.20 7.23 -7.66
N PRO A 216 -18.08 7.21 -6.32
CA PRO A 216 -17.82 5.99 -5.58
C PRO A 216 -19.08 5.10 -5.53
N SER A 217 -18.88 3.79 -5.62
CA SER A 217 -19.93 2.79 -5.45
C SER A 217 -19.41 1.55 -4.73
N ALA A 218 -20.26 0.92 -3.93
CA ALA A 218 -19.87 -0.25 -3.15
C ALA A 218 -21.04 -1.23 -2.96
N ALA A 219 -20.69 -2.50 -2.85
CA ALA A 219 -21.61 -3.58 -2.51
C ALA A 219 -20.98 -4.50 -1.45
N MET A 220 -21.84 -5.18 -0.70
CA MET A 220 -21.43 -6.11 0.34
C MET A 220 -22.10 -7.46 0.15
N SER A 221 -21.37 -8.52 0.44
CA SER A 221 -21.90 -9.87 0.57
C SER A 221 -21.61 -10.39 1.97
N PRO A 222 -22.61 -10.87 2.72
CA PRO A 222 -22.41 -11.51 4.02
C PRO A 222 -22.17 -13.03 3.93
N ASP A 223 -22.25 -13.61 2.71
CA ASP A 223 -22.36 -15.06 2.50
C ASP A 223 -21.44 -15.58 1.39
N GLY A 224 -20.21 -15.05 1.32
CA GLY A 224 -19.19 -15.54 0.42
C GLY A 224 -19.46 -15.24 -1.05
N GLY A 225 -20.20 -14.16 -1.33
CA GLY A 225 -20.50 -13.72 -2.69
C GLY A 225 -21.72 -14.40 -3.31
N ARG A 226 -22.53 -15.11 -2.53
CA ARG A 226 -23.77 -15.74 -3.04
C ARG A 226 -24.85 -14.70 -3.29
N ARG A 227 -24.99 -13.74 -2.37
CA ARG A 227 -25.89 -12.58 -2.48
C ARG A 227 -25.12 -11.28 -2.31
N TRP A 228 -25.54 -10.25 -3.04
CA TRP A 228 -24.94 -8.93 -3.01
C TRP A 228 -25.97 -7.87 -2.66
N PHE A 229 -25.58 -6.95 -1.80
CA PHE A 229 -26.36 -5.81 -1.40
C PHE A 229 -25.60 -4.56 -1.80
N ARG A 230 -26.14 -3.83 -2.78
CA ARG A 230 -25.64 -2.49 -3.09
C ARG A 230 -26.04 -1.55 -1.95
N LEU A 231 -25.06 -0.84 -1.41
CA LEU A 231 -25.26 0.06 -0.30
C LEU A 231 -25.02 1.48 -0.79
N ALA A 232 -25.88 2.42 -0.40
CA ALA A 232 -25.72 3.82 -0.77
C ALA A 232 -24.41 4.35 -0.19
N VAL A 233 -23.58 4.97 -1.03
CA VAL A 233 -22.36 5.67 -0.61
C VAL A 233 -22.69 7.15 -0.56
N SER A 234 -22.63 7.76 0.63
CA SER A 234 -22.81 9.21 0.76
C SER A 234 -21.79 9.95 -0.13
N PRO A 235 -22.21 10.95 -0.91
CA PRO A 235 -21.29 11.66 -1.80
C PRO A 235 -20.21 12.38 -0.97
N PRO A 236 -18.94 12.33 -1.40
CA PRO A 236 -17.87 13.11 -0.78
C PRO A 236 -17.82 14.54 -1.33
N ASP A 237 -17.04 15.39 -0.66
CA ASP A 237 -16.64 16.68 -1.21
C ASP A 237 -15.55 16.50 -2.27
N GLY A 238 -15.93 16.65 -3.54
CA GLY A 238 -15.05 16.52 -4.70
C GLY A 238 -15.00 15.10 -5.27
N GLU A 239 -14.10 14.89 -6.23
CA GLU A 239 -13.98 13.62 -6.95
C GLU A 239 -13.08 12.61 -6.21
N VAL A 240 -13.45 11.34 -6.32
CA VAL A 240 -12.63 10.20 -5.87
C VAL A 240 -11.99 9.57 -7.10
N SER A 241 -10.69 9.31 -7.03
CA SER A 241 -9.95 8.64 -8.10
C SER A 241 -9.87 7.12 -7.88
N VAL A 242 -9.66 6.68 -6.64
CA VAL A 242 -9.56 5.27 -6.26
C VAL A 242 -10.35 5.06 -4.98
N LEU A 243 -11.17 4.01 -4.93
CA LEU A 243 -11.92 3.64 -3.73
C LEU A 243 -11.38 2.33 -3.17
N ARG A 244 -10.74 2.38 -2.00
CA ARG A 244 -10.27 1.19 -1.28
C ARG A 244 -11.33 0.71 -0.31
N ALA A 245 -11.64 -0.58 -0.35
CA ALA A 245 -12.39 -1.27 0.70
C ALA A 245 -11.42 -1.88 1.71
N VAL A 246 -11.76 -1.78 2.99
CA VAL A 246 -11.00 -2.40 4.09
C VAL A 246 -11.98 -3.04 5.06
N ILE A 247 -11.66 -4.23 5.56
CA ILE A 247 -12.33 -4.80 6.74
C ILE A 247 -11.27 -4.88 7.85
N ASP A 248 -11.43 -4.06 8.87
CA ASP A 248 -10.48 -3.97 9.96
C ASP A 248 -10.48 -5.23 10.84
N VAL A 249 -9.53 -5.31 11.77
CA VAL A 249 -9.33 -6.47 12.66
C VAL A 249 -10.54 -6.84 13.52
N THR A 250 -11.45 -5.89 13.76
CA THR A 250 -12.71 -6.12 14.48
C THR A 250 -13.88 -6.55 13.58
N GLY A 251 -13.63 -6.65 12.27
CA GLY A 251 -14.64 -7.03 11.27
C GLY A 251 -15.47 -5.85 10.77
N GLU A 252 -15.14 -4.62 11.16
CA GLU A 252 -15.81 -3.42 10.70
C GLU A 252 -15.30 -3.00 9.32
N ALA A 253 -16.23 -2.60 8.46
CA ALA A 253 -15.96 -2.28 7.07
C ALA A 253 -15.84 -0.77 6.85
N TRP A 254 -14.81 -0.39 6.10
CA TRP A 254 -14.47 0.98 5.77
C TRP A 254 -14.27 1.15 4.27
N LEU A 255 -14.54 2.36 3.77
CA LEU A 255 -14.11 2.81 2.44
C LEU A 255 -13.17 4.00 2.58
N ILE A 256 -12.11 4.01 1.77
CA ILE A 256 -11.13 5.11 1.69
C ILE A 256 -11.07 5.57 0.24
N GLY A 257 -11.57 6.78 -0.02
CA GLY A 257 -11.64 7.41 -1.33
C GLY A 257 -10.47 8.34 -1.54
N GLU A 258 -9.45 7.88 -2.26
CA GLU A 258 -8.26 8.66 -2.57
C GLU A 258 -8.50 9.66 -3.68
N ARG A 259 -8.08 10.90 -3.45
CA ARG A 259 -8.16 11.99 -4.42
C ARG A 259 -7.03 11.87 -5.46
N LEU A 260 -7.14 12.60 -6.55
CA LEU A 260 -6.17 12.56 -7.65
C LEU A 260 -4.74 12.93 -7.20
N ASP A 261 -4.62 13.87 -6.25
CA ASP A 261 -3.33 14.28 -5.68
C ASP A 261 -2.69 13.23 -4.75
N ARG A 262 -3.47 12.24 -4.29
CA ARG A 262 -3.11 11.19 -3.30
C ARG A 262 -2.51 11.66 -1.98
N MET A 263 -2.46 12.97 -1.75
CA MET A 263 -1.83 13.59 -0.60
C MET A 263 -2.84 14.32 0.27
N SER A 264 -4.00 14.68 -0.27
CA SER A 264 -5.08 15.28 0.51
C SER A 264 -5.78 14.24 1.37
N PHE A 265 -6.39 14.71 2.46
CA PHE A 265 -7.22 13.84 3.31
C PHE A 265 -8.29 13.12 2.45
N PRO A 266 -8.28 11.78 2.42
CA PRO A 266 -9.19 11.00 1.59
C PRO A 266 -10.60 11.11 2.15
N ALA A 267 -11.60 10.95 1.29
CA ALA A 267 -12.95 10.74 1.77
C ALA A 267 -13.00 9.41 2.52
N LEU A 268 -13.54 9.41 3.73
CA LEU A 268 -13.57 8.24 4.61
C LEU A 268 -15.02 7.86 4.87
N TRP A 269 -15.38 6.59 4.71
CA TRP A 269 -16.70 6.10 5.08
C TRP A 269 -16.61 4.92 6.01
N ARG A 270 -17.56 4.87 6.93
CA ARG A 270 -17.80 3.75 7.83
C ARG A 270 -19.10 3.07 7.45
N GLN A 271 -19.13 1.73 7.43
CA GLN A 271 -20.38 1.02 7.20
C GLN A 271 -21.31 1.22 8.40
N GLY A 272 -22.56 1.63 8.14
CA GLY A 272 -23.57 1.78 9.18
C GLY A 272 -24.97 1.49 8.63
N GLY A 273 -25.80 0.80 9.41
CA GLY A 273 -27.20 0.52 9.06
C GLY A 273 -27.41 0.11 7.60
N GLN A 274 -28.04 1.01 6.83
CA GLN A 274 -28.43 0.78 5.43
C GLN A 274 -27.41 1.31 4.38
N GLY A 275 -26.25 1.83 4.78
CA GLY A 275 -25.33 2.47 3.83
C GLY A 275 -23.91 2.69 4.34
N TRP A 276 -23.19 3.53 3.62
CA TRP A 276 -21.86 4.02 3.98
C TRP A 276 -21.97 5.46 4.44
N LYS A 277 -21.75 5.70 5.73
CA LYS A 277 -21.80 7.02 6.33
C LYS A 277 -20.44 7.69 6.13
N LEU A 278 -20.43 8.88 5.53
CA LEU A 278 -19.23 9.71 5.43
C LEU A 278 -18.78 10.10 6.85
N VAL A 279 -17.49 9.92 7.11
CA VAL A 279 -16.80 10.34 8.33
C VAL A 279 -16.00 11.58 7.95
N ASP A 280 -16.41 12.73 8.48
CA ASP A 280 -15.74 14.01 8.26
C ASP A 280 -15.13 14.51 9.56
N PRO A 281 -13.91 14.04 9.92
CA PRO A 281 -13.36 14.31 11.22
C PRO A 281 -12.98 15.79 11.39
N GLU A 282 -13.47 16.41 12.46
CA GLU A 282 -13.05 17.75 12.85
C GLU A 282 -11.53 17.82 13.04
N ASN A 283 -10.92 18.95 12.68
CA ASN A 283 -9.49 19.23 12.85
C ASN A 283 -8.55 18.26 12.12
N ARG A 284 -9.04 17.59 11.07
CA ARG A 284 -8.21 16.74 10.21
C ARG A 284 -7.08 17.52 9.54
N PRO A 285 -5.92 16.91 9.30
CA PRO A 285 -4.86 17.52 8.51
C PRO A 285 -5.31 17.65 7.05
N GLU A 286 -4.89 18.71 6.36
CA GLU A 286 -5.16 18.89 4.94
C GLU A 286 -4.41 17.87 4.07
N ARG A 287 -3.20 17.50 4.52
CA ARG A 287 -2.31 16.58 3.82
C ARG A 287 -1.91 15.38 4.69
N ILE A 288 -1.98 14.19 4.11
CA ILE A 288 -1.59 12.92 4.71
C ILE A 288 -0.68 12.12 3.79
N SER A 289 0.02 11.14 4.34
CA SER A 289 0.82 10.16 3.60
C SER A 289 0.19 8.77 3.65
N SER A 290 -0.45 8.41 4.77
CA SER A 290 -1.10 7.11 4.91
C SER A 290 -2.30 7.17 5.84
N MET A 291 -3.23 6.24 5.64
CA MET A 291 -4.43 6.05 6.44
C MET A 291 -4.74 4.56 6.54
N LEU A 292 -5.00 4.08 7.76
CA LEU A 292 -5.24 2.68 8.04
C LEU A 292 -6.36 2.52 9.09
N PRO A 293 -7.51 1.93 8.75
CA PRO A 293 -8.48 1.44 9.72
C PRO A 293 -7.88 0.29 10.52
N VAL A 294 -7.93 0.40 11.85
CA VAL A 294 -7.20 -0.50 12.76
C VAL A 294 -8.12 -1.26 13.70
N GLY A 295 -9.43 -1.05 13.65
CA GLY A 295 -10.41 -1.70 14.53
C GLY A 295 -10.98 -0.76 15.58
N MET A 296 -12.05 -1.21 16.24
CA MET A 296 -12.71 -0.48 17.34
C MET A 296 -13.16 0.95 16.96
N GLY A 297 -13.56 1.17 15.69
CA GLY A 297 -13.94 2.50 15.22
C GLY A 297 -12.77 3.47 15.02
N MET A 298 -11.53 2.99 15.03
CA MET A 298 -10.32 3.82 14.94
C MET A 298 -9.65 3.72 13.57
N VAL A 299 -9.12 4.86 13.11
CA VAL A 299 -8.30 4.96 11.90
C VAL A 299 -7.02 5.74 12.23
N VAL A 300 -5.86 5.13 11.98
CA VAL A 300 -4.56 5.78 12.16
C VAL A 300 -4.20 6.54 10.88
N VAL A 301 -3.63 7.72 11.04
CA VAL A 301 -3.22 8.62 9.96
C VAL A 301 -1.81 9.11 10.20
N THR A 302 -0.98 9.13 9.16
CA THR A 302 0.32 9.81 9.13
C THR A 302 0.27 10.96 8.12
N GLY A 303 0.93 12.07 8.41
CA GLY A 303 0.96 13.23 7.52
C GLY A 303 1.83 14.35 8.05
N ALA A 304 1.77 15.53 7.41
CA ALA A 304 2.65 16.66 7.73
C ALA A 304 2.61 17.12 9.20
N GLY A 305 1.54 16.80 9.93
CA GLY A 305 1.38 17.06 11.36
C GLY A 305 1.86 15.92 12.28
N GLY A 306 2.58 14.93 11.76
CA GLY A 306 2.95 13.70 12.45
C GLY A 306 1.84 12.64 12.39
N ALA A 307 1.75 11.84 13.46
CA ALA A 307 0.73 10.82 13.61
C ALA A 307 -0.57 11.37 14.21
N GLY A 308 -1.69 10.76 13.84
CA GLY A 308 -2.97 11.00 14.48
C GLY A 308 -3.93 9.85 14.34
N MET A 309 -5.08 10.02 14.97
CA MET A 309 -6.13 9.03 15.02
C MET A 309 -7.48 9.69 14.78
N VAL A 310 -8.27 9.11 13.88
CA VAL A 310 -9.68 9.42 13.76
C VAL A 310 -10.47 8.45 14.63
N THR A 311 -11.26 8.98 15.54
CA THR A 311 -12.22 8.22 16.35
C THR A 311 -13.36 9.14 16.76
N ASN A 312 -14.57 8.60 16.92
CA ASN A 312 -15.77 9.38 17.31
C ASN A 312 -15.96 10.65 16.46
N ASP A 313 -15.79 10.52 15.14
CA ASP A 313 -15.92 11.62 14.16
C ASP A 313 -14.98 12.82 14.42
N ARG A 314 -13.84 12.62 15.09
CA ARG A 314 -12.84 13.67 15.36
C ARG A 314 -11.42 13.17 15.08
N TYR A 315 -10.56 14.07 14.61
CA TYR A 315 -9.13 13.81 14.50
C TYR A 315 -8.40 14.24 15.76
N HIS A 316 -7.63 13.32 16.33
CA HIS A 316 -6.77 13.53 17.48
C HIS A 316 -5.31 13.44 17.03
N ARG A 317 -4.52 14.48 17.27
CA ARG A 317 -3.06 14.36 17.14
C ARG A 317 -2.56 13.45 18.24
N MET A 318 -1.73 12.49 17.86
CA MET A 318 -1.15 11.53 18.79
C MET A 318 0.35 11.80 18.90
N ALA A 319 0.89 11.67 20.11
CA ALA A 319 2.32 11.70 20.34
C ALA A 319 2.99 10.37 19.97
N TRP A 320 2.49 9.63 18.97
CA TRP A 320 3.10 8.36 18.60
C TRP A 320 4.41 8.59 17.83
N PRO A 321 5.41 7.70 17.97
CA PRO A 321 6.70 7.83 17.31
C PRO A 321 6.65 7.39 15.83
N LEU A 322 5.68 7.92 15.08
CA LEU A 322 5.52 7.69 13.64
C LEU A 322 5.91 8.95 12.87
N ALA A 323 6.64 8.78 11.78
CA ALA A 323 7.05 9.84 10.89
C ALA A 323 5.91 10.27 9.96
N GLN A 324 6.01 11.48 9.40
CA GLN A 324 5.00 12.02 8.51
C GLN A 324 4.88 11.23 7.19
N GLU A 325 5.98 10.63 6.73
CA GLU A 325 6.11 9.86 5.49
C GLU A 325 5.83 8.36 5.67
N ASP A 326 5.57 7.91 6.90
CA ASP A 326 5.38 6.49 7.18
C ASP A 326 4.15 5.94 6.48
N TYR A 327 4.34 4.87 5.72
CA TYR A 327 3.26 4.09 5.12
C TYR A 327 2.80 2.99 6.07
N LEU A 328 1.51 2.98 6.39
CA LEU A 328 0.93 2.11 7.41
C LEU A 328 0.36 0.83 6.80
N THR A 329 0.54 -0.29 7.49
CA THR A 329 -0.11 -1.57 7.18
C THR A 329 -0.39 -2.33 8.48
N MET A 330 -1.47 -3.12 8.47
CA MET A 330 -1.74 -4.06 9.56
C MET A 330 -1.19 -5.44 9.18
N LEU A 331 -0.27 -5.98 9.98
CA LEU A 331 0.27 -7.31 9.79
C LEU A 331 -0.72 -8.39 10.24
N THR A 332 -0.42 -9.64 9.90
CA THR A 332 -1.36 -10.76 10.13
C THR A 332 -1.56 -11.12 11.59
N ASP A 333 -0.60 -10.78 12.44
CA ASP A 333 -0.67 -10.90 13.90
C ASP A 333 -1.25 -9.64 14.57
N SER A 334 -1.86 -8.74 13.80
CA SER A 334 -2.38 -7.44 14.23
C SER A 334 -1.33 -6.44 14.70
N THR A 335 -0.06 -6.65 14.35
CA THR A 335 0.98 -5.63 14.56
C THR A 335 0.79 -4.48 13.57
N LEU A 336 0.78 -3.25 14.06
CA LEU A 336 0.86 -2.08 13.18
C LEU A 336 2.30 -1.96 12.69
N PHE A 337 2.45 -1.96 11.37
CA PHE A 337 3.71 -1.78 10.66
C PHE A 337 3.71 -0.43 9.97
N ALA A 338 4.76 0.35 10.20
CA ALA A 338 5.01 1.61 9.53
C ALA A 338 6.33 1.52 8.78
N ARG A 339 6.33 1.82 7.48
CA ARG A 339 7.55 1.88 6.67
C ARG A 339 7.84 3.32 6.30
N GLY A 340 8.99 3.81 6.74
CA GLY A 340 9.54 5.11 6.34
C GLY A 340 10.80 4.94 5.49
N LEU A 341 11.44 6.07 5.16
CA LEU A 341 12.73 6.05 4.49
C LEU A 341 13.82 5.58 5.47
N GLY A 342 14.49 4.47 5.12
CA GLY A 342 15.61 3.91 5.88
C GLY A 342 15.27 3.34 7.27
N HIS A 343 13.98 3.19 7.61
CA HIS A 343 13.56 2.59 8.87
C HIS A 343 12.18 1.96 8.77
N VAL A 344 11.89 1.08 9.74
CA VAL A 344 10.53 0.60 9.97
C VAL A 344 10.18 0.71 11.45
N VAL A 345 8.88 0.83 11.72
CA VAL A 345 8.30 0.85 13.07
C VAL A 345 7.31 -0.30 13.21
N LEU A 346 7.42 -1.04 14.31
CA LEU A 346 6.48 -2.09 14.71
C LEU A 346 5.79 -1.65 16.00
N ALA A 347 4.46 -1.74 16.06
CA ALA A 347 3.70 -1.51 17.28
C ALA A 347 2.89 -2.75 17.65
N ASN A 348 3.38 -3.48 18.65
CA ASN A 348 2.75 -4.69 19.18
C ASN A 348 1.65 -4.31 20.18
N GLY A 349 0.59 -5.12 20.28
CA GLY A 349 -0.51 -4.89 21.23
C GLY A 349 -1.53 -3.85 20.77
N PHE A 350 -1.32 -3.22 19.63
CA PHE A 350 -2.27 -2.32 18.99
C PHE A 350 -3.35 -3.13 18.23
N PRO A 351 -4.62 -2.71 18.14
CA PRO A 351 -5.28 -1.61 18.86
C PRO A 351 -5.77 -1.98 20.28
N PHE A 352 -5.58 -3.22 20.74
CA PHE A 352 -6.30 -3.79 21.90
C PHE A 352 -5.64 -3.58 23.27
N GLY A 353 -4.48 -2.93 23.32
CA GLY A 353 -3.70 -2.70 24.53
C GLY A 353 -2.75 -1.52 24.38
N GLU A 354 -1.84 -1.38 25.35
CA GLU A 354 -0.80 -0.36 25.30
C GLU A 354 0.23 -0.73 24.22
N PRO A 355 0.38 0.09 23.17
CA PRO A 355 1.27 -0.24 22.07
C PRO A 355 2.72 -0.17 22.54
N ARG A 356 3.47 -1.23 22.29
CA ARG A 356 4.93 -1.21 22.42
C ARG A 356 5.56 -0.85 21.08
N TRP A 357 6.14 0.34 20.99
CA TRP A 357 6.75 0.91 19.80
C TRP A 357 8.21 0.50 19.67
N ILE A 358 8.52 -0.18 18.57
CA ILE A 358 9.84 -0.68 18.26
C ILE A 358 10.28 -0.04 16.94
N ARG A 359 11.42 0.65 16.95
CA ARG A 359 12.08 1.10 15.71
C ARG A 359 13.13 0.08 15.29
N VAL A 360 13.09 -0.34 14.04
CA VAL A 360 14.16 -1.15 13.42
C VAL A 360 14.92 -0.29 12.43
N VAL A 361 16.24 -0.23 12.58
CA VAL A 361 17.16 0.51 11.71
C VAL A 361 18.23 -0.45 11.23
N ILE A 362 18.39 -0.51 9.90
CA ILE A 362 19.40 -1.31 9.24
C ILE A 362 20.44 -0.36 8.66
N ASP A 363 21.56 -0.22 9.35
CA ASP A 363 22.68 0.60 8.89
C ASP A 363 23.57 -0.23 7.95
N GLN A 364 24.06 0.42 6.90
CA GLN A 364 25.14 -0.10 6.05
C GLN A 364 26.49 0.25 6.72
N ASP A 365 27.49 -0.59 6.51
CA ASP A 365 28.86 -0.38 7.02
C ASP A 365 29.65 0.65 6.21
#